data_AF-E8K2Y8-F1
#
_entry.id   AF-E8K2Y8-F1
#
_cell.length_a   1.000
_cell.length_b   1.000
_cell.length_c   1.000
_cell.angle_alpha   90.00
_cell.angle_beta   90.00
_cell.angle_gamma   90.00
#
_symmetry.space_group_name_H-M   'P 1'
#
loop_
_entity.id
_entity.type
_entity.pdbx_description
1 polymer ?
#
loop_
_entity_poly.entity_id
_entity_poly.type
_entity_poly.pdbx_seq_one_letter_code
_entity_poly.pdbx_strand_id
1 'polypeptide(L)'
;MERSQLKWEDVIQFEEVKGYGKEVWKHNNQYYIVNIEGGMMDERVVYELPDELFSLLESRKKTLREVSYRVKNDCWPPTEKEINKIKRGRAKERPKILIANPKNQLLFTQEELKELMPIAEKIWIESEGKLPDNYVSPLK
;
A
#
# COMPACT_ATOMS: atom_id res chain seq x y z
N MET A 1 -6.88 7.51 -14.39
CA MET A 1 -6.07 7.34 -15.61
C MET A 1 -6.35 5.98 -16.19
N GLU A 2 -6.27 5.86 -17.50
CA GLU A 2 -6.57 4.61 -18.21
C GLU A 2 -5.30 3.79 -18.46
N ARG A 3 -5.47 2.47 -18.55
CA ARG A 3 -4.40 1.57 -19.00
C ARG A 3 -4.13 1.82 -20.47
N SER A 4 -2.85 1.86 -20.86
CA SER A 4 -2.51 1.95 -22.28
C SER A 4 -2.90 0.66 -22.99
N GLN A 5 -3.22 0.76 -24.28
CA GLN A 5 -3.38 -0.41 -25.16
C GLN A 5 -2.02 -1.04 -25.54
N LEU A 6 -0.91 -0.34 -25.23
CA LEU A 6 0.45 -0.81 -25.47
C LEU A 6 0.81 -1.98 -24.56
N LYS A 7 1.57 -2.94 -25.11
CA LYS A 7 2.14 -4.04 -24.33
C LYS A 7 3.58 -3.73 -23.93
N TRP A 8 4.06 -4.49 -22.95
CA TRP A 8 5.46 -4.40 -22.55
C TRP A 8 6.44 -4.63 -23.71
N GLU A 9 6.12 -5.55 -24.62
CA GLU A 9 6.95 -5.87 -25.78
C GLU A 9 7.11 -4.69 -26.73
N ASP A 10 6.12 -3.79 -26.77
CA ASP A 10 6.18 -2.55 -27.54
C ASP A 10 7.05 -1.51 -26.80
N VAL A 11 6.80 -1.34 -25.50
CA VAL A 11 7.43 -0.30 -24.68
C VAL A 11 8.92 -0.52 -24.44
N ILE A 12 9.38 -1.78 -24.36
CA ILE A 12 10.80 -2.08 -24.14
C ILE A 12 11.70 -1.59 -25.28
N GLN A 13 11.14 -1.30 -26.45
CA GLN A 13 11.86 -0.72 -27.60
C GLN A 13 11.99 0.81 -27.51
N PHE A 14 11.30 1.45 -26.57
CA PHE A 14 11.31 2.90 -26.39
C PHE A 14 12.58 3.39 -25.67
N GLU A 15 12.73 4.71 -25.53
CA GLU A 15 13.84 5.29 -24.79
C GLU A 15 13.65 5.06 -23.28
N GLU A 16 14.55 4.32 -22.63
CA GLU A 16 14.57 4.18 -21.18
C GLU A 16 14.95 5.52 -20.52
N VAL A 17 14.09 6.03 -19.63
CA VAL A 17 14.39 7.23 -18.85
C VAL A 17 15.30 6.84 -17.69
N LYS A 18 16.56 7.26 -17.77
CA LYS A 18 17.58 6.96 -16.75
C LYS A 18 17.19 7.50 -15.38
N GLY A 19 17.54 6.75 -14.33
CA GLY A 19 17.28 7.12 -12.93
C GLY A 19 16.03 6.47 -12.33
N TYR A 20 15.24 5.75 -13.13
CA TYR A 20 13.98 5.13 -12.72
C TYR A 20 13.93 3.60 -12.90
N GLY A 21 15.08 2.91 -12.90
CA GLY A 21 15.13 1.46 -12.73
C GLY A 21 14.41 0.61 -13.79
N LYS A 22 14.40 1.02 -15.07
CA LYS A 22 13.67 0.37 -16.18
C LYS A 22 12.13 0.41 -16.05
N GLU A 23 11.60 1.29 -15.22
CA GLU A 23 10.14 1.43 -15.03
C GLU A 23 9.57 2.59 -15.85
N VAL A 24 10.37 3.57 -16.25
CA VAL A 24 9.92 4.77 -16.99
C VAL A 24 10.53 4.81 -18.40
N TRP A 25 9.67 5.02 -19.38
CA TRP A 25 10.00 4.96 -20.81
C TRP A 25 9.44 6.18 -21.54
N LYS A 26 10.07 6.59 -22.64
CA LYS A 26 9.67 7.74 -23.45
C LYS A 26 9.59 7.39 -24.92
N HIS A 27 8.49 7.79 -25.57
CA HIS A 27 8.33 7.68 -27.02
C HIS A 27 7.45 8.81 -27.55
N ASN A 28 7.83 9.43 -28.67
CA ASN A 28 7.09 10.54 -29.31
C ASN A 28 6.67 11.66 -28.35
N ASN A 29 7.58 12.05 -27.45
CA ASN A 29 7.35 13.07 -26.42
C ASN A 29 6.26 12.73 -25.38
N GLN A 30 5.85 11.46 -25.29
CA GLN A 30 4.98 10.92 -24.26
C GLN A 30 5.78 9.99 -23.34
N TYR A 31 5.51 10.06 -22.04
CA TYR A 31 6.09 9.16 -21.05
C TYR A 31 5.16 8.00 -20.71
N TYR A 32 5.76 6.88 -20.30
CA TYR A 32 5.07 5.67 -19.92
C TYR A 32 5.70 5.11 -18.64
N ILE A 33 4.89 4.47 -17.82
CA ILE A 33 5.35 3.71 -16.66
C ILE A 33 4.88 2.26 -16.78
N VAL A 34 5.79 1.33 -16.48
CA VAL A 34 5.53 -0.10 -16.53
C VAL A 34 5.44 -0.62 -15.11
N ASN A 35 4.26 -1.12 -14.76
CA ASN A 35 4.00 -1.75 -13.47
C ASN A 35 4.01 -3.26 -13.63
N ILE A 36 4.55 -3.96 -12.64
CA ILE A 36 4.33 -5.39 -12.48
C ILE A 36 3.06 -5.57 -11.67
N GLU A 37 2.04 -6.17 -12.27
CA GLU A 37 0.75 -6.47 -11.65
C GLU A 37 0.47 -7.97 -11.71
N GLY A 38 -0.40 -8.46 -10.84
CA GLY A 38 -0.73 -9.88 -10.76
C GLY A 38 -0.25 -10.49 -9.45
N GLY A 39 -0.90 -11.59 -9.08
CA GLY A 39 -0.61 -12.33 -7.84
C GLY A 39 0.36 -13.47 -8.08
N MET A 40 -0.11 -14.53 -8.73
CA MET A 40 0.70 -15.72 -9.03
C MET A 40 1.50 -15.63 -10.34
N MET A 41 1.13 -14.74 -11.25
CA MET A 41 1.88 -14.46 -12.48
C MET A 41 2.07 -12.95 -12.61
N ASP A 42 3.31 -12.53 -12.77
CA ASP A 42 3.71 -11.14 -12.97
C ASP A 42 3.37 -10.71 -14.41
N GLU A 43 2.29 -9.96 -14.58
CA GLU A 43 1.91 -9.28 -15.81
C GLU A 43 2.49 -7.86 -15.83
N ARG A 44 3.20 -7.50 -16.90
CA ARG A 44 3.70 -6.13 -17.09
C ARG A 44 2.62 -5.29 -17.74
N VAL A 45 2.09 -4.33 -16.99
CA VAL A 45 1.03 -3.42 -17.43
C VAL A 45 1.63 -2.05 -17.71
N VAL A 46 1.32 -1.50 -18.88
CA VAL A 46 1.77 -0.18 -19.31
C VAL A 46 0.70 0.87 -19.00
N TYR A 47 1.12 1.95 -18.37
CA TYR A 47 0.31 3.14 -18.16
C TYR A 47 0.93 4.33 -18.87
N GLU A 48 0.10 5.18 -19.44
CA GLU A 48 0.53 6.51 -19.86
C GLU A 48 0.87 7.33 -18.62
N LEU A 49 1.99 8.04 -18.69
CA LEU A 49 2.47 8.93 -17.64
C LEU A 49 2.36 10.38 -18.13
N PRO A 50 1.35 11.15 -17.70
CA PRO A 50 1.22 12.56 -18.04
C PRO A 50 2.44 13.39 -17.61
N ASP A 51 2.78 14.41 -18.39
CA ASP A 51 3.91 15.32 -18.13
C ASP A 51 3.84 15.98 -16.74
N GLU A 52 2.63 16.28 -16.26
CA GLU A 52 2.41 16.81 -14.91
C GLU A 52 2.89 15.84 -13.82
N LEU A 53 2.64 14.55 -13.99
CA LEU A 53 3.08 13.52 -13.03
C LEU A 53 4.56 13.23 -13.17
N PHE A 54 5.09 13.23 -14.40
CA PHE A 54 6.53 13.10 -14.63
C PHE A 54 7.30 14.27 -13.99
N SER A 55 6.78 15.50 -14.09
CA SER A 55 7.37 16.68 -13.46
C SER A 55 7.45 16.57 -11.92
N LEU A 56 6.51 15.87 -11.28
CA LEU A 56 6.56 15.59 -9.84
C LEU A 56 7.68 14.60 -9.46
N LEU A 57 8.00 13.66 -10.35
CA LEU A 57 9.14 12.75 -10.19
C LEU A 57 10.47 13.49 -10.35
N GLU A 58 10.62 14.25 -11.44
CA GLU A 58 11.83 15.04 -11.73
C GLU A 58 12.13 16.04 -10.62
N SER A 59 11.09 16.72 -10.10
CA SER A 59 11.22 17.66 -8.97
C SER A 59 11.36 16.99 -7.60
N ARG A 60 11.35 15.65 -7.53
CA ARG A 60 11.39 14.85 -6.29
C ARG A 60 10.29 15.17 -5.29
N LYS A 61 9.21 15.81 -5.75
CA LYS A 61 8.01 16.07 -4.93
C LYS A 61 7.21 14.79 -4.68
N LYS A 62 7.30 13.83 -5.61
CA LYS A 62 6.71 12.50 -5.51
C LYS A 62 7.72 11.43 -5.85
N THR A 63 7.56 10.28 -5.22
CA THR A 63 8.34 9.08 -5.53
C THR A 63 7.75 8.32 -6.71
N LEU A 64 8.56 7.51 -7.37
CA LEU A 64 8.12 6.61 -8.45
C LEU A 64 6.96 5.71 -7.99
N ARG A 65 7.03 5.22 -6.76
CA ARG A 65 5.97 4.41 -6.15
C ARG A 65 4.65 5.17 -6.01
N GLU A 66 4.68 6.43 -5.58
CA GLU A 66 3.46 7.25 -5.46
C GLU A 66 2.84 7.56 -6.82
N VAL A 67 3.66 7.86 -7.82
CA VAL A 67 3.18 8.13 -9.19
C VAL A 67 2.66 6.85 -9.85
N SER A 68 3.38 5.74 -9.70
CA SER A 68 2.91 4.40 -10.12
C SER A 68 1.55 4.05 -9.51
N TYR A 69 1.38 4.31 -8.21
CA TYR A 69 0.09 4.13 -7.55
C TYR A 69 -0.99 5.05 -8.13
N ARG A 70 -0.66 6.31 -8.42
CA ARG A 70 -1.59 7.31 -8.96
C ARG A 70 -2.04 7.01 -10.38
N VAL A 71 -1.15 6.57 -11.27
CA VAL A 71 -1.53 6.16 -12.64
C VAL A 71 -2.48 4.95 -12.62
N LYS A 72 -2.28 4.03 -11.69
CA LYS A 72 -3.08 2.82 -11.56
C LYS A 72 -4.45 3.07 -10.93
N ASN A 73 -4.47 3.76 -9.79
CA ASN A 73 -5.66 3.84 -8.93
C ASN A 73 -6.41 5.17 -9.05
N ASP A 74 -5.90 6.10 -9.86
CA ASP A 74 -6.43 7.46 -9.97
C ASP A 74 -6.67 8.13 -8.60
N CYS A 75 -5.77 7.90 -7.65
CA CYS A 75 -5.67 8.57 -6.36
C CYS A 75 -4.23 8.47 -5.84
N TRP A 76 -3.80 9.35 -4.95
CA TRP A 76 -2.50 9.19 -4.28
C TRP A 76 -2.59 8.05 -3.25
N PRO A 77 -1.49 7.34 -2.98
CA PRO A 77 -1.50 6.36 -1.90
C PRO A 77 -1.82 7.06 -0.58
N PRO A 78 -2.56 6.41 0.33
CA PRO A 78 -2.92 7.02 1.60
C PRO A 78 -1.67 7.33 2.41
N THR A 79 -1.69 8.46 3.09
CA THR A 79 -0.64 8.86 4.02
C THR A 79 -0.56 7.92 5.21
N GLU A 80 0.57 7.90 5.92
CA GLU A 80 0.71 7.10 7.13
C GLU A 80 -0.36 7.44 8.18
N LYS A 81 -0.73 8.71 8.31
CA LYS A 81 -1.81 9.17 9.20
C LYS A 81 -3.17 8.57 8.82
N GLU A 82 -3.51 8.55 7.53
CA GLU A 82 -4.75 7.95 7.04
C GLU A 82 -4.74 6.43 7.20
N ILE A 83 -3.62 5.77 6.90
CA ILE A 83 -3.42 4.35 7.14
C ILE A 83 -3.63 4.02 8.61
N ASN A 84 -3.04 4.80 9.53
CA ASN A 84 -3.19 4.60 10.97
C ASN A 84 -4.62 4.86 11.45
N LYS A 85 -5.32 5.85 10.88
CA LYS A 85 -6.75 6.09 11.15
C LYS A 85 -7.60 4.89 10.71
N ILE A 86 -7.35 4.34 9.52
CA ILE A 86 -8.05 3.15 9.00
C ILE A 86 -7.76 1.93 9.88
N LYS A 87 -6.50 1.69 10.23
CA LYS A 87 -6.10 0.59 11.13
C LYS A 87 -6.76 0.70 12.50
N ARG A 88 -6.77 1.90 13.10
CA ARG A 88 -7.49 2.17 14.36
C ARG A 88 -8.98 1.87 14.22
N GLY A 89 -9.64 2.35 13.16
CA GLY A 89 -11.05 2.08 12.91
C GLY A 89 -11.36 0.58 12.81
N ARG A 90 -10.58 -0.16 12.01
CA ARG A 90 -10.73 -1.62 11.86
C ARG A 90 -10.50 -2.37 13.17
N ALA A 91 -9.52 -1.96 13.97
CA ALA A 91 -9.26 -2.58 15.26
C ALA A 91 -10.36 -2.28 16.30
N LYS A 92 -11.04 -1.13 16.21
CA LYS A 92 -12.25 -0.85 17.02
C LYS A 92 -13.44 -1.70 16.58
N GLU A 93 -13.67 -1.84 15.27
CA GLU A 93 -14.74 -2.68 14.73
C GLU A 93 -14.49 -4.17 15.01
N ARG A 94 -13.23 -4.62 14.91
CA ARG A 94 -12.81 -6.02 15.04
C ARG A 94 -11.62 -6.13 15.98
N PRO A 95 -11.84 -6.10 17.31
CA PRO A 95 -10.78 -6.11 18.32
C PRO A 95 -9.82 -7.30 18.19
N LYS A 96 -10.25 -8.45 17.66
CA LYS A 96 -9.40 -9.63 17.37
C LYS A 96 -8.10 -9.28 16.62
N ILE A 97 -8.12 -8.24 15.78
CA ILE A 97 -6.94 -7.74 15.04
C ILE A 97 -5.80 -7.29 15.97
N LEU A 98 -6.10 -6.83 17.18
CA LEU A 98 -5.10 -6.41 18.18
C LEU A 98 -4.28 -7.58 18.71
N ILE A 99 -4.82 -8.80 18.70
CA ILE A 99 -4.09 -10.04 19.05
C ILE A 99 -3.34 -10.56 17.84
N ALA A 100 -3.99 -10.62 16.66
CA ALA A 100 -3.38 -11.11 15.42
C ALA A 100 -2.17 -10.26 14.97
N ASN A 101 -2.22 -8.95 15.19
CA ASN A 101 -1.14 -8.04 14.87
C ASN A 101 -0.88 -7.05 16.02
N PRO A 102 -0.04 -7.43 17.00
CA PRO A 102 0.24 -6.62 18.19
C PRO A 102 0.79 -5.21 17.88
N LYS A 103 1.39 -4.99 16.70
CA LYS A 103 1.85 -3.65 16.29
C LYS A 103 0.70 -2.64 16.20
N ASN A 104 -0.53 -3.09 15.98
CA ASN A 104 -1.69 -2.21 15.98
C ASN A 104 -2.04 -1.68 17.38
N GLN A 105 -1.58 -2.33 18.45
CA GLN A 105 -1.78 -1.85 19.82
C GLN A 105 -1.07 -0.51 20.07
N LEU A 106 0.08 -0.28 19.41
CA LEU A 106 0.83 0.99 19.46
C LEU A 106 0.04 2.18 18.92
N LEU A 107 -1.06 1.93 18.21
CA LEU A 107 -1.91 2.99 17.69
C LEU A 107 -2.86 3.55 18.75
N PHE A 108 -2.98 2.93 19.93
CA PHE A 108 -3.98 3.23 20.98
C PHE A 108 -3.31 3.72 22.26
N THR A 109 -4.07 4.49 23.05
CA THR A 109 -3.63 4.83 24.41
C THR A 109 -3.82 3.64 25.35
N GLN A 110 -3.18 3.67 26.51
CA GLN A 110 -3.35 2.63 27.53
C GLN A 110 -4.81 2.50 27.99
N GLU A 111 -5.54 3.61 28.10
CA GLU A 111 -6.97 3.63 28.45
C GLU A 111 -7.82 2.95 27.37
N GLU A 112 -7.60 3.27 26.09
CA GLU A 112 -8.31 2.60 24.99
C GLU A 112 -8.01 1.10 24.95
N LEU A 113 -6.76 0.70 25.24
CA LEU A 113 -6.37 -0.71 25.30
C LEU A 113 -7.04 -1.44 26.47
N LYS A 114 -7.23 -0.79 27.62
CA LYS A 114 -7.95 -1.39 28.76
C LYS A 114 -9.39 -1.76 28.40
N GLU A 115 -10.03 -1.00 27.52
CA GLU A 115 -11.37 -1.30 27.03
C GLU A 115 -11.36 -2.38 25.93
N LEU A 116 -10.43 -2.28 24.97
CA LEU A 116 -10.43 -3.13 23.77
C LEU A 116 -9.81 -4.51 23.98
N MET A 117 -8.76 -4.63 24.78
CA MET A 117 -8.01 -5.88 24.92
C MET A 117 -8.82 -7.02 25.55
N PRO A 118 -9.63 -6.81 26.61
CA PRO A 118 -10.48 -7.87 27.15
C PRO A 118 -11.48 -8.41 26.11
N ILE A 119 -12.02 -7.51 25.27
CA ILE A 119 -12.93 -7.89 24.17
C ILE A 119 -12.16 -8.70 23.12
N ALA A 120 -10.97 -8.25 22.74
CA ALA A 120 -10.11 -8.92 21.77
C ALA A 120 -9.68 -10.32 22.21
N GLU A 121 -9.25 -10.47 23.47
CA GLU A 121 -8.86 -11.75 24.08
C GLU A 121 -10.03 -12.72 24.13
N LYS A 122 -11.21 -12.25 24.56
CA LYS A 122 -12.44 -13.06 24.57
C LYS A 122 -12.79 -13.57 23.18
N ILE A 123 -12.88 -12.69 22.18
CA ILE A 123 -13.19 -13.07 20.79
C ILE A 123 -12.14 -14.06 20.25
N TRP A 124 -10.86 -13.85 20.57
CA TRP A 124 -9.80 -14.76 20.15
C TRP A 124 -9.98 -16.15 20.75
N ILE A 125 -10.17 -16.25 22.06
CA ILE A 125 -10.36 -17.54 22.76
C ILE A 125 -11.63 -18.24 22.26
N GLU A 126 -12.73 -17.52 22.07
CA GLU A 126 -13.98 -18.09 21.53
C GLU A 126 -13.81 -18.67 20.12
N SER A 127 -12.87 -18.14 19.32
CA SER A 127 -12.64 -18.59 17.94
C SER A 127 -11.50 -19.60 17.80
N GLU A 128 -10.42 -19.47 18.58
CA GLU A 128 -9.18 -20.27 18.46
C GLU A 128 -8.97 -21.20 19.67
N GLY A 129 -9.85 -21.17 20.68
CA GLY A 129 -9.80 -21.99 21.90
C GLY A 129 -8.82 -21.50 22.97
N LYS A 130 -7.69 -20.89 22.58
CA LYS A 130 -6.71 -20.27 23.49
C LYS A 130 -6.00 -19.08 22.86
N LEU A 131 -5.39 -18.23 23.69
CA LEU A 131 -4.52 -17.16 23.21
C LEU A 131 -3.24 -17.74 22.56
N PRO A 132 -2.61 -17.01 21.61
CA PRO A 132 -1.35 -17.43 21.02
C PRO A 132 -0.26 -17.63 22.08
N ASP A 133 0.60 -18.63 21.92
CA ASP A 133 1.62 -18.95 22.93
C ASP A 133 2.64 -17.80 23.13
N ASN A 134 2.83 -16.96 22.11
CA ASN A 134 3.67 -15.75 22.15
C ASN A 134 2.90 -14.48 22.54
N TYR A 135 1.66 -14.58 22.98
CA TYR A 135 0.85 -13.43 23.37
C TYR A 135 1.34 -12.82 24.69
N VAL A 136 1.52 -11.50 24.68
CA VAL A 136 1.82 -10.72 25.89
C VAL A 136 0.81 -9.58 25.96
N SER A 137 0.07 -9.50 27.06
CA SER A 137 -0.90 -8.43 27.29
C SER A 137 -0.18 -7.07 27.38
N PRO A 138 -0.65 -6.03 26.68
CA PRO A 138 -0.06 -4.69 26.72
C PRO A 138 -0.43 -3.87 27.97
N LEU A 139 -1.25 -4.44 28.86
CA LEU A 139 -1.76 -3.79 30.07
C LEU A 139 -0.90 -4.10 31.32
N LYS A 140 0.23 -4.78 31.14
CA LYS A 140 1.18 -5.10 32.22
C LYS A 140 2.02 -3.90 32.64
#